data_AF-A0A382IRM0-F1
#
_entry.id   AF-A0A382IRM0-F1
#
_cell.length_a   1.000
_cell.length_b   1.000
_cell.length_c   1.000
_cell.angle_alpha   90.00
_cell.angle_beta   90.00
_cell.angle_gamma   90.00
#
_symmetry.space_group_name_H-M   'P 1'
#
loop_
_entity.id
_entity.type
_entity.pdbx_description
1 polymer ?
#
loop_
_entity_poly.entity_id
_entity_poly.type
_entity_poly.pdbx_seq_one_letter_code
_entity_poly.pdbx_strand_id
1 'polypeptide(L)' 'MPQHELVHDLDLDEYKYGFVDDEAHVFRSAPGLDESVVREISKHKEEPEWMLNFRLKALRI' A
#
# COMPACT_ATOMS: atom_id res chain seq x y z
N MET A 1 9.66 -30.84 19.75
CA MET A 1 11.07 -30.41 19.63
C MET A 1 11.60 -30.19 21.04
N PRO A 2 12.75 -30.75 21.44
CA PRO A 2 13.30 -30.55 22.77
C PRO A 2 13.80 -29.10 22.90
N GLN A 3 13.39 -28.42 23.95
CA GLN A 3 13.73 -27.03 24.23
C GLN A 3 15.11 -27.02 24.92
N HIS A 4 16.17 -26.69 24.18
CA HIS A 4 17.51 -26.55 24.73
C HIS A 4 17.66 -25.12 25.28
N GLU A 5 17.88 -24.97 26.60
CA GLU A 5 18.05 -23.68 27.31
C GLU A 5 19.14 -22.80 26.69
N LEU A 6 20.14 -23.40 26.04
CA LEU A 6 21.27 -22.71 25.41
C LEU A 6 20.89 -21.75 24.26
N VAL A 7 19.67 -21.83 23.73
CA VAL A 7 19.23 -20.99 22.60
C VAL A 7 18.54 -19.71 23.08
N HIS A 8 18.04 -19.67 24.33
CA HIS A 8 17.24 -18.54 24.84
C HIS A 8 18.06 -17.26 25.00
N ASP A 9 19.32 -17.36 25.41
CA ASP A 9 20.20 -16.21 25.70
C ASP A 9 20.84 -15.59 24.44
N LEU A 10 20.62 -16.16 23.26
CA LEU A 10 21.26 -15.72 22.02
C LEU A 10 20.47 -14.64 21.27
N ASP A 11 19.35 -14.17 21.82
CA ASP A 11 18.48 -13.13 21.23
C ASP A 11 18.18 -13.35 19.73
N LEU A 12 18.16 -14.62 19.31
CA LEU A 12 18.00 -15.02 17.90
C LEU A 12 16.59 -14.72 17.36
N ASP A 13 15.67 -14.37 18.26
CA ASP A 13 14.30 -14.01 17.95
C ASP A 13 14.15 -12.52 17.55
N GLU A 14 15.14 -11.67 17.83
CA GLU A 14 15.15 -10.30 17.32
C GLU A 14 15.62 -10.27 15.87
N TYR A 15 14.68 -10.02 14.95
CA TYR A 15 14.97 -9.80 13.54
C TYR A 15 15.86 -8.56 13.36
N LYS A 16 17.17 -8.79 13.25
CA LYS A 16 18.26 -7.80 13.15
C LYS A 16 18.10 -6.77 12.01
N TYR A 17 17.20 -7.02 11.06
CA TYR A 17 17.06 -6.27 9.82
C TYR A 17 15.67 -5.63 9.68
N GLY A 18 15.19 -4.97 10.74
CA GLY A 18 13.92 -4.23 10.78
C GLY A 18 13.87 -3.03 9.85
N PHE A 19 13.99 -3.26 8.54
CA PHE A 19 13.78 -2.27 7.50
C PHE A 19 12.32 -1.83 7.55
N VAL A 20 12.08 -0.64 8.10
CA VAL A 20 10.80 0.06 8.09
C VAL A 20 11.05 1.36 7.35
N ASP A 21 10.53 1.45 6.13
CA ASP A 21 10.50 2.70 5.39
C ASP A 21 9.27 3.49 5.83
N ASP A 22 9.47 4.75 6.24
CA ASP A 22 8.36 5.66 6.50
C ASP A 22 7.61 5.93 5.18
N GLU A 23 6.34 5.52 5.10
CA GLU A 23 5.51 5.75 3.92
C GLU A 23 5.05 7.21 3.83
N ALA A 24 5.72 8.00 3.00
CA ALA A 24 5.26 9.34 2.63
C ALA A 24 4.34 9.27 1.40
N HIS A 25 3.04 9.05 1.60
CA HIS A 25 2.08 9.09 0.49
C HIS A 25 1.86 10.53 0.00
N VAL A 26 2.03 10.76 -1.30
CA VAL A 26 1.74 12.06 -1.95
C VAL A 26 0.23 12.36 -1.95
N PHE A 27 -0.60 11.32 -2.04
CA PHE A 27 -2.05 11.41 -2.00
C PHE A 27 -2.64 10.10 -1.49
N ARG A 28 -3.70 10.21 -0.68
CA ARG A 28 -4.43 9.06 -0.13
C ARG A 28 -5.92 9.32 -0.32
N SER A 29 -6.55 8.54 -1.18
CA SER A 29 -8.00 8.58 -1.37
C SER A 29 -8.73 7.94 -0.18
N ALA A 30 -10.03 8.15 -0.10
CA ALA A 30 -10.89 7.43 0.83
C ALA A 30 -10.79 5.90 0.62
N PRO A 31 -11.02 5.10 1.69
CA PRO A 31 -11.14 3.65 1.56
C PRO A 31 -12.27 3.24 0.62
N GLY A 32 -12.02 2.23 -0.21
CA GLY A 32 -12.97 1.77 -1.23
C GLY A 32 -12.66 2.34 -2.62
N LEU A 33 -13.24 1.72 -3.66
CA LEU A 33 -13.08 2.15 -5.04
C LEU A 33 -14.45 2.40 -5.66
N ASP A 34 -14.75 3.67 -5.92
CA ASP A 34 -15.94 4.11 -6.63
C ASP A 34 -15.58 5.17 -7.69
N GLU A 35 -16.59 5.64 -8.42
CA GLU A 35 -16.40 6.64 -9.47
C GLU A 35 -15.85 7.97 -8.93
N SER A 36 -16.19 8.36 -7.70
CA SER A 36 -15.71 9.60 -7.09
C SER A 36 -14.22 9.53 -6.79
N VAL A 37 -13.76 8.40 -6.25
CA VAL A 37 -12.34 8.11 -5.98
C VAL A 37 -11.54 8.10 -7.28
N VAL A 38 -12.06 7.47 -8.34
CA VAL A 38 -11.39 7.45 -9.65
C VAL A 38 -11.24 8.86 -10.23
N ARG A 39 -12.27 9.70 -10.11
CA ARG A 39 -12.22 11.11 -10.57
C ARG A 39 -11.26 11.95 -9.74
N GLU A 40 -11.22 11.74 -8.42
CA GLU A 40 -10.29 12.42 -7.52
C GLU A 40 -8.83 12.10 -7.87
N ILE A 41 -8.50 10.80 -8.04
CA ILE A 41 -7.17 10.35 -8.45
C ILE A 41 -6.77 10.96 -9.80
N SER A 42 -7.68 10.94 -10.77
CA SER A 42 -7.40 11.45 -12.13
C SER A 42 -7.15 12.96 -12.12
N LYS A 43 -7.93 13.72 -11.34
CA LYS A 43 -7.73 15.16 -11.14
C LYS A 43 -6.41 15.47 -10.44
N HIS A 44 -6.09 14.74 -9.37
CA HIS A 44 -4.83 14.91 -8.64
C HIS A 44 -3.60 14.67 -9.53
N LYS A 45 -3.73 13.76 -10.50
CA LYS A 45 -2.67 13.41 -11.46
C LYS A 45 -2.68 14.26 -12.74
N GLU A 46 -3.58 15.23 -12.84
CA GLU A 46 -3.75 16.07 -14.04
C GLU A 46 -3.88 15.25 -15.33
N GLU A 47 -4.59 14.12 -15.25
CA GLU A 47 -4.70 13.20 -16.37
C GLU A 47 -5.56 13.78 -17.50
N PRO A 48 -5.23 13.47 -18.76
CA PRO A 48 -6.07 13.84 -19.90
C PRO A 48 -7.41 13.09 -19.87
N GLU A 49 -8.44 13.68 -20.49
CA GLU A 49 -9.82 13.17 -20.45
C GLU A 49 -9.95 11.70 -20.92
N TRP A 50 -9.18 11.30 -21.93
CA TRP A 50 -9.20 9.93 -22.43
C TRP A 50 -8.78 8.91 -21.35
N MET A 51 -7.87 9.29 -20.45
CA MET A 51 -7.37 8.43 -19.38
C MET A 51 -8.42 8.29 -18.27
N LEU A 52 -9.10 9.37 -17.91
CA LEU A 52 -10.25 9.32 -17.00
C LEU A 52 -11.34 8.39 -17.55
N ASN A 53 -11.71 8.55 -18.83
CA ASN A 53 -12.71 7.72 -19.47
C ASN A 53 -12.32 6.24 -19.50
N PHE A 54 -11.05 5.93 -19.74
CA PHE A 54 -10.53 4.57 -19.67
C PHE A 54 -10.65 3.98 -18.26
N ARG A 55 -10.26 4.72 -17.22
CA ARG A 55 -10.39 4.28 -15.81
C ARG A 55 -11.85 4.03 -15.43
N LEU A 56 -12.76 4.93 -15.82
CA LEU A 56 -14.20 4.79 -15.55
C LEU A 56 -14.81 3.59 -16.27
N LYS A 57 -14.33 3.28 -17.48
CA LYS A 57 -14.72 2.06 -18.19
C LYS A 57 -14.25 0.81 -17.44
N ALA A 58 -13.01 0.81 -16.96
CA ALA A 58 -12.44 -0.33 -16.22
C ALA A 58 -13.16 -0.59 -14.88
N LEU A 59 -13.66 0.45 -14.21
CA LEU A 59 -14.41 0.32 -12.96
C LEU A 59 -15.74 -0.45 -13.11
N ARG A 60 -16.33 -0.46 -14.31
CA ARG A 60 -17.65 -1.05 -14.58
C ARG A 60 -17.59 -2.54 -14.95
N ILE A 61 -16.40 -3.15 -14.95
CA ILE A 61 -16.15 -4.53 -15.41
C ILE A 61 -16.12 -5.48 -14.22
#